data_AF-A0AAW0WHM4-F1
#
_entry.id   AF-A0AAW0WHM4-F1
#
_cell.length_a   1.000
_cell.length_b   1.000
_cell.length_c   1.000
_cell.angle_alpha   90.00
_cell.angle_beta   90.00
_cell.angle_gamma   90.00
#
_symmetry.space_group_name_H-M   'P 1'
#
loop_
_entity.id
_entity.type
_entity.pdbx_description
1 polymer ?
#
loop_
_entity_poly.entity_id
_entity_poly.type
_entity_poly.pdbx_seq_one_letter_code
_entity_poly.pdbx_strand_id
1 'polypeptide(L)'
;MSKETSLKTALLIVISMMLGALLSSLDIVPPLDNDRRYAVMENLRYMLAIYDPNFPIYFGSRFKLFTKQGYMSGGGGYVLSREALKQFIEVSLPNKKLCKGDTNTGAEDAELGKCLDNIGVVAGDSRDSYGRGRFFPFTPVTHLFGLVPDWYLDYVYYKPDMGLNCCSDSAVAFHYVDSHLMYQLEYLLYHLRPHGVYHRLPDPAPLPPDTKSIPFQALRKVAGSGWVAAATERPQQVNHEEQKYMNAVD
;
A
#
# COMPACT_ATOMS: atom_id res chain seq x y z
N MET A 1 13.76 -19.56 25.57
CA MET A 1 14.37 -18.57 24.67
C MET A 1 13.41 -18.26 23.53
N SER A 2 12.83 -17.07 23.48
CA SER A 2 11.68 -16.72 24.33
C SER A 2 10.54 -16.19 23.45
N LYS A 3 9.28 -16.35 23.91
CA LYS A 3 8.07 -15.71 23.36
C LYS A 3 8.23 -14.18 23.21
N GLU A 4 9.18 -13.63 23.96
CA GLU A 4 9.62 -12.24 23.90
C GLU A 4 10.32 -11.88 22.59
N THR A 5 11.04 -12.81 21.93
CA THR A 5 11.75 -12.53 20.66
C THR A 5 10.77 -12.39 19.48
N SER A 6 9.74 -13.24 19.41
CA SER A 6 8.71 -13.17 18.35
C SER A 6 7.76 -11.97 18.55
N LEU A 7 7.39 -11.69 19.81
CA LEU A 7 6.65 -10.48 20.18
C LEU A 7 7.48 -9.22 19.90
N LYS A 8 8.79 -9.23 20.16
CA LYS A 8 9.70 -8.13 19.81
C LYS A 8 9.81 -7.94 18.30
N THR A 9 9.83 -8.99 17.47
CA THR A 9 9.90 -8.85 16.00
C THR A 9 8.60 -8.29 15.40
N ALA A 10 7.43 -8.79 15.81
CA ALA A 10 6.14 -8.25 15.34
C ALA A 10 5.89 -6.82 15.88
N LEU A 11 6.27 -6.57 17.13
CA LEU A 11 6.26 -5.25 17.74
C LEU A 11 7.27 -4.33 17.05
N LEU A 12 8.46 -4.81 16.63
CA LEU A 12 9.42 -4.04 15.84
C LEU A 12 8.92 -3.70 14.45
N ILE A 13 8.14 -4.55 13.77
CA ILE A 13 7.62 -4.24 12.42
C ILE A 13 6.54 -3.15 12.50
N VAL A 14 5.62 -3.29 13.46
CA VAL A 14 4.53 -2.33 13.68
C VAL A 14 5.03 -1.03 14.30
N ILE A 15 5.98 -1.10 15.26
CA ILE A 15 6.65 0.07 15.82
C ILE A 15 7.66 0.66 14.83
N SER A 16 8.34 -0.07 13.95
CA SER A 16 9.25 0.53 12.95
C SER A 16 8.47 1.45 12.01
N MET A 17 7.27 1.03 11.58
CA MET A 17 6.41 1.87 10.75
C MET A 17 5.76 3.04 11.52
N MET A 18 5.37 2.84 12.79
CA MET A 18 4.74 3.91 13.61
C MET A 18 5.73 4.85 14.30
N LEU A 19 6.91 4.36 14.70
CA LEU A 19 8.02 5.14 15.25
C LEU A 19 8.74 5.90 14.15
N GLY A 20 8.83 5.36 12.92
CA GLY A 20 9.25 6.12 11.74
C GLY A 20 8.31 7.29 11.40
N ALA A 21 7.01 7.16 11.73
CA ALA A 21 6.05 8.25 11.61
C ALA A 21 6.06 9.22 12.82
N LEU A 22 6.44 8.75 14.01
CA LEU A 22 6.59 9.59 15.22
C LEU A 22 7.95 10.32 15.28
N LEU A 23 9.01 9.79 14.69
CA LEU A 23 10.36 10.37 14.62
C LEU A 23 10.49 11.33 13.43
N SER A 24 9.55 12.26 13.33
CA SER A 24 9.54 13.36 12.36
C SER A 24 10.59 14.44 12.66
N SER A 25 11.84 14.05 12.93
CA SER A 25 12.91 15.03 13.13
C SER A 25 14.34 14.62 12.77
N LEU A 26 14.63 13.41 12.33
CA LEU A 26 16.00 13.02 11.98
C LEU A 26 16.01 12.16 10.73
N ASP A 27 16.84 12.57 9.77
CA ASP A 27 17.22 11.80 8.59
C ASP A 27 17.45 10.31 8.93
N ILE A 28 17.01 9.42 8.04
CA ILE A 28 17.58 8.09 7.71
C ILE A 28 16.54 6.96 7.52
N VAL A 29 16.78 6.26 6.40
CA VAL A 29 16.33 4.95 5.91
C VAL A 29 16.10 3.92 7.04
N PRO A 30 14.98 3.17 7.06
CA PRO A 30 14.74 2.15 8.08
C PRO A 30 15.80 1.02 8.02
N PRO A 31 16.23 0.47 9.18
CA PRO A 31 17.31 -0.50 9.23
C PRO A 31 16.92 -1.84 8.58
N LEU A 32 17.80 -2.28 7.68
CA LEU A 32 17.88 -3.61 7.10
C LEU A 32 18.05 -4.68 8.19
N ASP A 33 17.04 -5.52 8.37
CA ASP A 33 17.29 -6.95 8.46
C ASP A 33 16.09 -7.70 7.84
N ASN A 34 16.33 -8.29 6.65
CA ASN A 34 15.43 -9.10 5.82
C ASN A 34 14.20 -8.48 5.14
N ASP A 35 13.80 -7.25 5.45
CA ASP A 35 12.70 -6.60 4.74
C ASP A 35 13.21 -5.84 3.51
N ARG A 36 13.36 -6.56 2.39
CA ARG A 36 13.73 -6.02 1.07
C ARG A 36 12.62 -5.12 0.51
N ARG A 37 12.40 -3.94 1.10
CA ARG A 37 11.33 -3.01 0.71
C ARG A 37 11.86 -1.61 0.46
N TYR A 38 11.23 -0.91 -0.47
CA TYR A 38 11.41 0.52 -0.68
C TYR A 38 10.06 1.22 -0.57
N ALA A 39 9.99 2.29 0.21
CA ALA A 39 8.77 3.04 0.45
C ALA A 39 8.97 4.54 0.20
N VAL A 40 8.07 5.13 -0.59
CA VAL A 40 8.02 6.56 -0.88
C VAL A 40 7.11 7.22 0.16
N MET A 41 7.70 7.76 1.21
CA MET A 41 6.95 8.25 2.39
C MET A 41 6.05 9.44 2.07
N GLU A 42 6.43 10.28 1.10
CA GLU A 42 5.62 11.38 0.60
C GLU A 42 4.31 10.88 -0.01
N ASN A 43 4.39 9.79 -0.81
CA ASN A 43 3.23 9.17 -1.43
C ASN A 43 2.32 8.48 -0.40
N LEU A 44 2.91 7.88 0.65
CA LEU A 44 2.15 7.34 1.77
C LEU A 44 1.38 8.45 2.51
N ARG A 45 2.06 9.54 2.87
CA ARG A 45 1.46 10.71 3.53
C ARG A 45 0.34 11.30 2.67
N TYR A 46 0.59 11.44 1.37
CA TYR A 46 -0.37 11.93 0.40
C TYR A 46 -1.64 11.07 0.38
N MET A 47 -1.52 9.75 0.23
CA MET A 47 -2.65 8.83 0.24
C MET A 47 -3.43 8.89 1.56
N LEU A 48 -2.73 8.92 2.68
CA LEU A 48 -3.35 8.88 4.01
C LEU A 48 -3.96 10.22 4.44
N ALA A 49 -3.64 11.32 3.76
CA ALA A 49 -4.03 12.67 4.15
C ALA A 49 -5.54 12.86 4.30
N ILE A 50 -6.36 12.07 3.58
CA ILE A 50 -7.81 12.18 3.62
C ILE A 50 -8.48 11.37 4.75
N TYR A 51 -7.74 10.47 5.42
CA TYR A 51 -8.30 9.53 6.40
C TYR A 51 -8.12 10.04 7.84
N ASP A 52 -9.08 9.69 8.71
CA ASP A 52 -8.98 9.93 10.15
C ASP A 52 -8.20 8.78 10.82
N PRO A 53 -7.10 9.05 11.53
CA PRO A 53 -6.34 8.00 12.23
C PRO A 53 -7.13 7.29 13.34
N ASN A 54 -8.25 7.86 13.80
CA ASN A 54 -9.13 7.24 14.81
C ASN A 54 -10.20 6.34 14.21
N PHE A 55 -10.30 6.26 12.88
CA PHE A 55 -11.18 5.29 12.24
C PHE A 55 -10.44 3.96 12.05
N PRO A 56 -11.01 2.80 12.45
CA PRO A 56 -10.33 1.51 12.38
C PRO A 56 -10.24 0.99 10.92
N ILE A 57 -9.21 1.43 10.21
CA ILE A 57 -8.90 1.04 8.83
C ILE A 57 -7.42 0.66 8.67
N TYR A 58 -7.12 -0.18 7.67
CA TYR A 58 -5.77 -0.52 7.25
C TYR A 58 -5.67 -0.66 5.72
N PHE A 59 -4.48 -0.43 5.18
CA PHE A 59 -4.20 -0.40 3.74
C PHE A 59 -2.97 -1.22 3.41
N GLY A 60 -2.89 -1.71 2.17
CA GLY A 60 -1.75 -2.47 1.66
C GLY A 60 -2.06 -3.09 0.30
N SER A 61 -1.33 -4.16 -0.07
CA SER A 61 -1.64 -4.96 -1.26
C SER A 61 -2.72 -5.99 -0.94
N ARG A 62 -3.99 -5.69 -1.26
CA ARG A 62 -5.13 -6.52 -0.87
C ARG A 62 -5.22 -7.84 -1.65
N PHE A 63 -5.22 -8.95 -0.93
CA PHE A 63 -5.48 -10.31 -1.42
C PHE A 63 -6.87 -10.76 -0.95
N LYS A 64 -7.60 -11.54 -1.77
CA LYS A 64 -9.00 -11.89 -1.52
C LYS A 64 -9.24 -13.20 -0.76
N LEU A 65 -8.19 -13.93 -0.41
CA LEU A 65 -8.34 -15.21 0.29
C LEU A 65 -8.52 -15.02 1.80
N PHE A 66 -8.90 -16.12 2.47
CA PHE A 66 -8.99 -16.30 3.93
C PHE A 66 -10.05 -15.51 4.70
N THR A 67 -10.45 -14.33 4.25
CA THR A 67 -11.46 -13.47 4.88
C THR A 67 -12.42 -12.92 3.83
N LYS A 68 -13.63 -12.50 4.22
CA LYS A 68 -14.62 -11.98 3.26
C LYS A 68 -14.16 -10.67 2.63
N GLN A 69 -13.51 -9.83 3.42
CA GLN A 69 -12.92 -8.59 2.95
C GLN A 69 -11.49 -8.77 2.43
N GLY A 70 -10.92 -9.98 2.43
CA GLY A 70 -9.51 -10.17 2.12
C GLY A 70 -8.56 -9.63 3.20
N TYR A 71 -7.27 -9.71 2.93
CA TYR A 71 -6.19 -9.28 3.82
C TYR A 71 -5.11 -8.55 3.02
N MET A 72 -4.17 -7.87 3.68
CA MET A 72 -3.07 -7.20 3.00
C MET A 72 -1.86 -8.12 2.97
N SER A 73 -1.29 -8.37 1.80
CA SER A 73 -0.07 -9.15 1.64
C SER A 73 1.10 -8.50 2.40
N GLY A 74 1.82 -9.30 3.18
CA GLY A 74 2.99 -8.84 3.93
C GLY A 74 4.16 -8.40 3.04
N GLY A 75 4.25 -8.94 1.82
CA GLY A 75 5.29 -8.56 0.85
C GLY A 75 5.25 -7.06 0.56
N GLY A 76 4.10 -6.54 0.12
CA GLY A 76 3.98 -5.12 -0.23
C GLY A 76 4.00 -4.15 0.95
N GLY A 77 3.99 -4.68 2.18
CA GLY A 77 3.76 -3.91 3.39
C GLY A 77 2.31 -3.48 3.54
N TYR A 78 1.95 -3.12 4.77
CA TYR A 78 0.64 -2.61 5.11
C TYR A 78 0.75 -1.55 6.21
N VAL A 79 -0.24 -0.66 6.27
CA VAL A 79 -0.32 0.41 7.27
C VAL A 79 -1.65 0.32 8.00
N LEU A 80 -1.59 0.40 9.32
CA LEU A 80 -2.78 0.43 10.18
C LEU A 80 -2.99 1.86 10.68
N SER A 81 -4.24 2.29 10.72
CA SER A 81 -4.64 3.45 11.51
C SER A 81 -4.32 3.24 13.00
N ARG A 82 -4.24 4.34 13.75
CA ARG A 82 -3.99 4.30 15.19
C ARG A 82 -5.03 3.45 15.90
N GLU A 83 -6.30 3.65 15.55
CA GLU A 83 -7.41 2.90 16.15
C GLU A 83 -7.37 1.42 15.76
N ALA A 84 -7.11 1.07 14.50
CA ALA A 84 -6.97 -0.32 14.09
C ALA A 84 -5.86 -1.04 14.86
N LEU A 85 -4.70 -0.39 15.03
CA LEU A 85 -3.60 -0.98 15.80
C LEU A 85 -3.97 -1.16 17.27
N LYS A 86 -4.58 -0.14 17.87
CA LYS A 86 -5.02 -0.19 19.26
C LYS A 86 -5.98 -1.35 19.49
N GLN A 87 -7.03 -1.47 18.67
CA GLN A 87 -7.99 -2.57 18.78
C GLN A 87 -7.34 -3.94 18.52
N PHE A 88 -6.40 -4.02 17.58
CA PHE A 88 -5.66 -5.25 17.36
C PHE A 88 -4.91 -5.71 18.61
N ILE A 89 -4.15 -4.82 19.26
CA ILE A 89 -3.34 -5.14 20.45
C ILE A 89 -4.21 -5.38 21.68
N GLU A 90 -5.21 -4.54 21.92
CA GLU A 90 -5.96 -4.54 23.18
C GLU A 90 -7.15 -5.52 23.16
N VAL A 91 -7.75 -5.77 21.99
CA VAL A 91 -8.98 -6.56 21.86
C VAL A 91 -8.73 -7.90 21.17
N SER A 92 -8.11 -7.87 19.98
CA SER A 92 -8.01 -9.06 19.15
C SER A 92 -6.91 -10.02 19.61
N LEU A 93 -5.69 -9.52 19.77
CA LEU A 93 -4.50 -10.32 20.06
C LEU A 93 -4.58 -11.12 21.39
N PRO A 94 -5.14 -10.58 22.49
CA PRO A 94 -5.28 -11.32 23.75
C PRO A 94 -6.39 -12.38 23.69
N ASN A 95 -7.33 -12.27 22.76
CA ASN A 95 -8.51 -13.12 22.68
C ASN A 95 -8.33 -14.23 21.63
N LYS A 96 -8.05 -15.45 22.11
CA LYS A 96 -7.84 -16.64 21.25
C LYS A 96 -9.01 -17.00 20.34
N LYS A 97 -10.22 -16.50 20.62
CA LYS A 97 -11.39 -16.69 19.75
C LYS A 97 -11.40 -15.73 18.56
N LEU A 98 -10.77 -14.56 18.70
CA LEU A 98 -10.68 -13.53 17.67
C LEU A 98 -9.37 -13.64 16.88
N CYS A 99 -8.29 -14.05 17.54
CA CYS A 99 -6.96 -14.10 16.95
C CYS A 99 -6.17 -15.31 17.40
N LYS A 100 -5.47 -15.97 16.47
CA LYS A 100 -4.69 -17.19 16.74
C LYS A 100 -3.24 -16.87 17.18
N GLY A 101 -3.07 -15.82 18.00
CA GLY A 101 -1.78 -15.14 18.24
C GLY A 101 -0.64 -15.97 18.83
N ASP A 102 -0.92 -17.18 19.32
CA ASP A 102 0.00 -17.96 20.16
C ASP A 102 0.35 -19.35 19.61
N THR A 103 0.03 -19.64 18.35
CA THR A 103 0.28 -20.96 17.75
C THR A 103 1.46 -21.04 16.78
N ASN A 104 2.16 -19.93 16.45
CA ASN A 104 3.25 -19.88 15.46
C ASN A 104 2.95 -20.63 14.13
N THR A 105 1.67 -20.72 13.76
CA THR A 105 1.22 -21.41 12.54
C THR A 105 0.39 -20.47 11.70
N GLY A 106 0.52 -20.57 10.37
CA GLY A 106 -0.12 -19.68 9.41
C GLY A 106 0.84 -18.61 8.88
N ALA A 107 0.42 -17.95 7.81
CA ALA A 107 1.12 -16.78 7.29
C ALA A 107 0.74 -15.56 8.14
N GLU A 108 1.74 -14.79 8.60
CA GLU A 108 1.55 -13.65 9.51
C GLU A 108 0.51 -12.65 8.99
N ASP A 109 0.60 -12.32 7.71
CA ASP A 109 -0.26 -11.36 7.03
C ASP A 109 -1.72 -11.84 6.91
N ALA A 110 -1.92 -13.13 6.60
CA ALA A 110 -3.23 -13.74 6.55
C ALA A 110 -3.87 -13.87 7.94
N GLU A 111 -3.08 -14.23 8.96
CA GLU A 111 -3.57 -14.30 10.33
C GLU A 111 -3.91 -12.90 10.88
N LEU A 112 -3.06 -11.90 10.64
CA LEU A 112 -3.37 -10.50 10.96
C LEU A 112 -4.68 -10.07 10.30
N GLY A 113 -4.86 -10.34 9.01
CA GLY A 113 -6.10 -10.04 8.29
C GLY A 113 -7.34 -10.66 8.91
N LYS A 114 -7.27 -11.93 9.32
CA LYS A 114 -8.38 -12.60 10.04
C LYS A 114 -8.67 -11.93 11.38
N CYS A 115 -7.63 -11.61 12.14
CA CYS A 115 -7.76 -10.95 13.44
C CYS A 115 -8.46 -9.59 13.30
N LEU A 116 -8.04 -8.78 12.32
CA LEU A 116 -8.63 -7.48 12.01
C LEU A 116 -10.08 -7.60 11.52
N ASP A 117 -10.38 -8.58 10.66
CA ASP A 117 -11.74 -8.84 10.17
C ASP A 117 -12.71 -9.19 11.30
N ASN A 118 -12.26 -10.02 12.26
CA ASN A 118 -13.06 -10.44 13.40
C ASN A 118 -13.44 -9.31 14.37
N ILE A 119 -12.67 -8.22 14.40
CA ILE A 119 -12.97 -7.00 15.19
C ILE A 119 -13.57 -5.88 14.35
N GLY A 120 -13.87 -6.12 13.07
CA GLY A 120 -14.52 -5.14 12.19
C GLY A 120 -13.61 -4.00 11.72
N VAL A 121 -12.29 -4.17 11.77
CA VAL A 121 -11.35 -3.24 11.14
C VAL A 121 -11.49 -3.35 9.62
N VAL A 122 -11.65 -2.21 8.94
CA VAL A 122 -11.92 -2.13 7.51
C VAL A 122 -10.64 -2.30 6.69
N ALA A 123 -10.63 -3.23 5.74
CA ALA A 123 -9.64 -3.32 4.68
C ALA A 123 -9.93 -2.26 3.60
N GLY A 124 -9.16 -1.18 3.63
CA GLY A 124 -9.32 -0.04 2.72
C GLY A 124 -8.79 -0.30 1.32
N ASP A 125 -9.39 0.34 0.31
CA ASP A 125 -8.85 0.37 -1.05
C ASP A 125 -7.66 1.34 -1.13
N SER A 126 -6.47 0.79 -1.41
CA SER A 126 -5.22 1.54 -1.46
C SER A 126 -4.88 2.07 -2.86
N ARG A 127 -5.70 1.76 -3.88
CA ARG A 127 -5.44 2.16 -5.27
C ARG A 127 -5.58 3.67 -5.47
N ASP A 128 -5.06 4.18 -6.57
CA ASP A 128 -5.38 5.55 -6.99
C ASP A 128 -6.77 5.64 -7.63
N SER A 129 -7.20 6.85 -7.97
CA SER A 129 -8.51 7.09 -8.60
C SER A 129 -8.69 6.41 -9.96
N TYR A 130 -7.61 5.99 -10.60
CA TYR A 130 -7.64 5.22 -11.85
C TYR A 130 -7.68 3.70 -11.60
N GLY A 131 -7.63 3.26 -10.35
CA GLY A 131 -7.61 1.85 -9.98
C GLY A 131 -6.24 1.20 -10.07
N ARG A 132 -5.16 1.98 -10.15
CA ARG A 132 -3.77 1.47 -10.20
C ARG A 132 -3.24 1.21 -8.79
N GLY A 133 -2.42 0.18 -8.65
CA GLY A 133 -1.88 -0.24 -7.35
C GLY A 133 -0.95 0.81 -6.72
N ARG A 134 -0.87 0.82 -5.39
CA ARG A 134 0.14 1.61 -4.64
C ARG A 134 1.07 0.77 -3.77
N PHE A 135 0.66 -0.42 -3.37
CA PHE A 135 1.48 -1.36 -2.59
C PHE A 135 1.70 -2.61 -3.42
N PHE A 136 2.96 -3.03 -3.53
CA PHE A 136 3.36 -4.07 -4.47
C PHE A 136 4.17 -5.17 -3.79
N PRO A 137 3.72 -6.43 -3.84
CA PRO A 137 4.43 -7.56 -3.23
C PRO A 137 5.64 -8.04 -4.05
N PHE A 138 5.93 -7.38 -5.18
CA PHE A 138 7.09 -7.65 -6.01
C PHE A 138 7.84 -6.37 -6.38
N THR A 139 8.94 -6.53 -7.12
CA THR A 139 9.76 -5.42 -7.61
C THR A 139 8.98 -4.54 -8.61
N PRO A 140 9.41 -3.28 -8.83
CA PRO A 140 8.85 -2.44 -9.89
C PRO A 140 8.89 -3.13 -11.26
N VAL A 141 10.02 -3.74 -11.62
CA VAL A 141 10.20 -4.44 -12.92
C VAL A 141 9.17 -5.55 -13.09
N THR A 142 8.91 -6.32 -12.02
CA THR A 142 7.91 -7.41 -12.08
C THR A 142 6.53 -6.91 -12.46
N HIS A 143 6.09 -5.79 -11.89
CA HIS A 143 4.78 -5.21 -12.18
C HIS A 143 4.74 -4.48 -13.54
N LEU A 144 5.78 -3.71 -13.86
CA LEU A 144 5.85 -2.94 -15.11
C LEU A 144 5.89 -3.84 -16.35
N PHE A 145 6.58 -4.97 -16.27
CA PHE A 145 6.69 -5.90 -17.40
C PHE A 145 5.67 -7.04 -17.35
N GLY A 146 4.73 -7.03 -16.41
CA GLY A 146 3.71 -8.08 -16.28
C GLY A 146 4.29 -9.46 -15.95
N LEU A 147 5.45 -9.51 -15.30
CA LEU A 147 6.15 -10.74 -14.92
C LEU A 147 5.66 -11.32 -13.59
N VAL A 148 4.45 -10.93 -13.16
CA VAL A 148 3.85 -11.44 -11.93
C VAL A 148 3.50 -12.92 -12.10
N PRO A 149 3.73 -13.77 -11.09
CA PRO A 149 3.37 -15.18 -11.18
C PRO A 149 1.85 -15.39 -11.34
N ASP A 150 1.43 -16.45 -12.04
CA ASP A 150 0.00 -16.75 -12.25
C ASP A 150 -0.79 -16.83 -10.93
N TRP A 151 -0.21 -17.46 -9.90
CA TRP A 151 -0.85 -17.58 -8.59
C TRP A 151 -1.18 -16.22 -7.97
N TYR A 152 -0.41 -15.17 -8.29
CA TYR A 152 -0.68 -13.83 -7.78
C TYR A 152 -1.99 -13.26 -8.34
N LEU A 153 -2.29 -13.53 -9.61
CA LEU A 153 -3.55 -13.11 -10.25
C LEU A 153 -4.76 -13.81 -9.61
N ASP A 154 -4.55 -15.02 -9.11
CA ASP A 154 -5.57 -15.77 -8.35
C ASP A 154 -5.75 -15.25 -6.93
N TYR A 155 -4.75 -14.61 -6.34
CA TYR A 155 -4.78 -14.12 -4.95
C TYR A 155 -5.19 -12.65 -4.84
N VAL A 156 -4.77 -11.82 -5.80
CA VAL A 156 -4.99 -10.38 -5.75
C VAL A 156 -6.49 -10.05 -5.76
N TYR A 157 -6.89 -9.11 -4.92
CA TYR A 157 -8.29 -8.68 -4.80
C TYR A 157 -8.70 -7.83 -6.01
N TYR A 158 -7.84 -6.88 -6.38
CA TYR A 158 -8.03 -6.04 -7.55
C TYR A 158 -7.06 -6.49 -8.63
N LYS A 159 -7.58 -6.94 -9.78
CA LYS A 159 -6.72 -7.35 -10.90
C LYS A 159 -5.88 -6.14 -11.35
N PRO A 160 -4.54 -6.27 -11.42
CA PRO A 160 -3.68 -5.19 -11.87
C PRO A 160 -3.77 -5.05 -13.40
N ASP A 161 -3.57 -3.83 -13.86
CA ASP A 161 -3.21 -3.58 -15.26
C ASP A 161 -1.73 -3.95 -15.51
N MET A 162 -1.36 -4.06 -16.78
CA MET A 162 0.01 -4.35 -17.21
C MET A 162 0.69 -3.09 -17.74
N GLY A 163 2.03 -3.10 -17.82
CA GLY A 163 2.78 -1.97 -18.38
C GLY A 163 2.86 -0.80 -17.41
N LEU A 164 3.05 0.40 -17.96
CA LEU A 164 3.11 1.65 -17.18
C LEU A 164 1.81 1.94 -16.41
N ASN A 165 0.69 1.32 -16.80
CA ASN A 165 -0.60 1.48 -16.13
C ASN A 165 -0.77 0.54 -14.92
N CYS A 166 0.13 -0.41 -14.67
CA CYS A 166 0.05 -1.27 -13.47
C CYS A 166 0.01 -0.47 -12.17
N CYS A 167 0.66 0.69 -12.21
CA CYS A 167 1.23 1.29 -11.04
C CYS A 167 0.87 2.76 -10.98
N SER A 168 0.35 3.17 -9.82
CA SER A 168 -0.02 4.55 -9.55
C SER A 168 1.21 5.45 -9.63
N ASP A 169 1.05 6.67 -10.17
CA ASP A 169 2.12 7.68 -10.15
C ASP A 169 2.51 8.07 -8.71
N SER A 170 1.57 7.91 -7.78
CA SER A 170 1.78 8.01 -6.33
C SER A 170 1.97 6.63 -5.65
N ALA A 171 2.67 5.69 -6.30
CA ALA A 171 2.98 4.38 -5.71
C ALA A 171 3.72 4.54 -4.37
N VAL A 172 3.38 3.69 -3.41
CA VAL A 172 3.84 3.80 -2.02
C VAL A 172 4.98 2.85 -1.74
N ALA A 173 4.86 1.56 -2.05
CA ALA A 173 5.85 0.58 -1.62
C ALA A 173 6.01 -0.59 -2.60
N PHE A 174 7.25 -1.07 -2.71
CA PHE A 174 7.63 -2.25 -3.49
C PHE A 174 8.46 -3.21 -2.64
N HIS A 175 8.31 -4.50 -2.90
CA HIS A 175 9.03 -5.59 -2.23
C HIS A 175 10.13 -6.18 -3.12
N TYR A 176 11.00 -7.00 -2.52
CA TYR A 176 12.22 -7.54 -3.14
C TYR A 176 13.17 -6.48 -3.69
N VAL A 177 13.18 -5.30 -3.07
CA VAL A 177 14.13 -4.22 -3.41
C VAL A 177 15.43 -4.45 -2.63
N ASP A 178 16.50 -4.79 -3.34
CA ASP A 178 17.84 -4.87 -2.77
C ASP A 178 18.51 -3.49 -2.67
N SER A 179 19.71 -3.44 -2.07
CA SER A 179 20.43 -2.18 -1.87
C SER A 179 20.73 -1.45 -3.18
N HIS A 180 21.10 -2.14 -4.26
CA HIS A 180 21.41 -1.51 -5.54
C HIS A 180 20.17 -0.90 -6.17
N LEU A 181 19.04 -1.62 -6.13
CA LEU A 181 17.79 -1.11 -6.65
C LEU A 181 17.25 0.04 -5.79
N MET A 182 17.44 -0.01 -4.47
CA MET A 182 17.11 1.11 -3.57
C MET A 182 17.85 2.39 -3.96
N TYR A 183 19.17 2.34 -4.16
CA TYR A 183 19.94 3.51 -4.60
C TYR A 183 19.52 4.02 -5.99
N GLN A 184 19.17 3.11 -6.90
CA GLN A 184 18.65 3.48 -8.22
C GLN A 184 17.31 4.22 -8.11
N LEU A 185 16.36 3.70 -7.33
CA LEU A 185 15.07 4.34 -7.09
C LEU A 185 15.24 5.71 -6.44
N GLU A 186 16.11 5.81 -5.43
CA GLU A 186 16.42 7.08 -4.77
C GLU A 186 16.92 8.14 -5.76
N TYR A 187 17.93 7.77 -6.57
CA TYR A 187 18.47 8.66 -7.58
C TYR A 187 17.40 9.08 -8.60
N LEU A 188 16.60 8.15 -9.11
CA LEU A 188 15.61 8.42 -10.15
C LEU A 188 14.42 9.25 -9.65
N LEU A 189 13.98 9.04 -8.40
CA LEU A 189 12.81 9.72 -7.85
C LEU A 189 13.14 11.11 -7.28
N TYR A 190 14.28 11.23 -6.60
CA TYR A 190 14.61 12.41 -5.80
C TYR A 190 15.71 13.29 -6.40
N HIS A 191 16.66 12.72 -7.16
CA HIS A 191 17.82 13.46 -7.67
C HIS A 191 17.75 13.78 -9.16
N LEU A 192 17.31 12.83 -9.99
CA LEU A 192 17.23 13.03 -11.43
C LEU A 192 16.05 13.96 -11.76
N ARG A 193 16.34 15.07 -12.45
CA ARG A 193 15.34 16.06 -12.87
C ARG A 193 15.45 16.30 -14.38
N PRO A 194 14.64 15.61 -15.20
CA PRO A 194 14.55 15.92 -16.62
C PRO A 194 14.09 17.37 -16.82
N HIS A 195 14.71 18.07 -17.77
CA HIS A 195 14.34 19.46 -18.06
C HIS A 195 12.88 19.56 -18.50
N GLY A 196 12.12 20.48 -17.89
CA GLY A 196 10.72 20.73 -18.24
C GLY A 196 9.68 19.80 -17.63
N VAL A 197 10.08 18.79 -16.83
CA VAL A 197 9.14 17.87 -16.16
C VAL A 197 8.89 18.32 -14.73
N TYR A 198 7.62 18.64 -14.41
CA TYR A 198 7.17 19.00 -13.07
C TYR A 198 6.07 18.04 -12.61
N HIS A 199 6.34 17.27 -11.56
CA HIS A 199 5.35 16.38 -10.97
C HIS A 199 4.55 17.13 -9.91
N ARG A 200 3.23 17.31 -10.13
CA ARG A 200 2.30 17.78 -9.10
C ARG A 200 1.10 16.86 -9.04
N LEU A 201 0.89 16.28 -7.86
CA LEU A 201 -0.33 15.54 -7.55
C LEU A 201 -1.40 16.51 -7.03
N PRO A 202 -2.69 16.29 -7.33
CA PRO A 202 -3.76 17.14 -6.82
C PRO A 202 -3.93 17.01 -5.29
N ASP A 203 -4.19 18.10 -4.59
CA ASP A 203 -4.46 18.13 -3.15
C ASP A 203 -5.92 18.58 -2.90
N PRO A 204 -6.76 17.79 -2.19
CA PRO A 204 -6.45 16.52 -1.52
C PRO A 204 -6.31 15.34 -2.50
N ALA A 205 -5.73 14.25 -1.99
CA ALA A 205 -5.58 13.02 -2.76
C ALA A 205 -6.92 12.52 -3.31
N PRO A 206 -7.01 12.23 -4.63
CA PRO A 206 -8.21 11.66 -5.22
C PRO A 206 -8.61 10.34 -4.57
N LEU A 207 -9.93 10.11 -4.49
CA LEU A 207 -10.49 8.91 -3.89
C LEU A 207 -10.19 7.67 -4.75
N PRO A 208 -9.96 6.49 -4.14
CA PRO A 208 -9.89 5.22 -4.86
C PRO A 208 -11.26 4.84 -5.48
N PRO A 209 -11.31 3.86 -6.40
CA PRO A 209 -12.55 3.48 -7.07
C PRO A 209 -13.58 2.85 -6.12
N ASP A 210 -13.14 2.10 -5.10
CA ASP A 210 -14.04 1.55 -4.08
C ASP A 210 -14.28 2.56 -2.95
N THR A 211 -15.28 3.41 -3.14
CA THR A 211 -15.69 4.40 -2.15
C THR A 211 -16.44 3.81 -0.95
N LYS A 212 -16.84 2.53 -0.97
CA LYS A 212 -17.58 1.90 0.15
C LYS A 212 -16.69 1.64 1.35
N SER A 213 -15.40 1.40 1.10
CA SER A 213 -14.39 1.21 2.14
C SER A 213 -13.94 2.53 2.78
N ILE A 214 -14.37 3.67 2.25
CA ILE A 214 -13.94 5.00 2.67
C ILE A 214 -14.86 5.54 3.77
N PRO A 215 -14.32 6.03 4.90
CA PRO A 215 -15.11 6.67 5.96
C PRO A 215 -15.84 7.92 5.46
N PHE A 216 -17.05 8.17 5.96
CA PHE A 216 -17.85 9.34 5.58
C PHE A 216 -17.13 10.68 5.81
N GLN A 217 -16.31 10.77 6.86
CA GLN A 217 -15.50 11.95 7.15
C GLN A 217 -14.50 12.25 6.04
N ALA A 218 -13.85 11.22 5.48
CA ALA A 218 -12.90 11.37 4.38
C ALA A 218 -13.61 11.83 3.10
N LEU A 219 -14.79 11.27 2.80
CA LEU A 219 -15.64 11.71 1.68
C LEU A 219 -16.00 13.19 1.81
N ARG A 220 -16.39 13.64 3.01
CA ARG A 220 -16.71 15.06 3.27
C ARG A 220 -15.49 15.97 3.11
N LYS A 221 -14.29 15.51 3.51
CA LYS A 221 -13.05 16.29 3.38
C LYS A 221 -12.73 16.59 1.91
N VAL A 222 -12.89 15.61 1.03
CA VAL A 222 -12.70 15.79 -0.43
C VAL A 222 -13.82 16.62 -1.06
N ALA A 223 -15.08 16.43 -0.65
CA ALA A 223 -16.18 17.26 -1.14
C ALA A 223 -16.03 18.74 -0.73
N GLY A 224 -15.54 19.00 0.49
CA GLY A 224 -15.31 20.34 1.02
C GLY A 224 -14.13 21.08 0.39
N SER A 225 -13.21 20.38 -0.27
CA SER A 225 -12.07 20.99 -0.99
C SER A 225 -12.41 21.41 -2.42
N GLY A 226 -13.68 21.37 -2.83
CA GLY A 226 -14.12 21.72 -4.18
C GLY A 226 -13.90 20.62 -5.23
N TRP A 227 -13.47 19.43 -4.81
CA TRP A 227 -13.37 18.23 -5.67
C TRP A 227 -14.73 17.54 -5.76
N VAL A 228 -15.71 18.20 -6.38
CA VAL A 228 -16.98 17.58 -6.76
C VAL A 228 -17.11 17.66 -8.27
N ALA A 229 -17.07 16.48 -8.91
CA ALA A 229 -17.35 16.21 -10.32
C ALA A 229 -16.29 16.62 -11.36
N ALA A 230 -15.18 15.88 -11.42
CA ALA A 230 -14.42 15.67 -12.66
C ALA A 230 -14.32 14.18 -13.07
N ALA A 231 -15.12 13.30 -12.44
CA ALA A 231 -15.10 11.86 -12.69
C ALA A 231 -16.03 11.40 -13.83
N THR A 232 -16.63 12.33 -14.59
CA THR A 232 -17.55 12.01 -15.69
C THR A 232 -17.08 12.41 -17.08
N GLU A 233 -15.87 12.94 -17.26
CA GLU A 233 -15.29 13.14 -18.59
C GLU A 233 -14.08 12.23 -18.77
N ARG A 234 -14.29 11.13 -19.51
CA ARG A 234 -13.21 10.37 -20.13
C ARG A 234 -12.40 11.34 -21.00
N PRO A 235 -11.08 11.51 -20.79
CA PRO A 235 -10.24 12.00 -21.88
C PRO A 235 -10.32 10.97 -23.00
N GLN A 236 -10.78 11.42 -24.16
CA GLN A 236 -10.78 10.63 -25.39
C GLN A 236 -9.37 10.08 -25.66
N GLN A 237 -9.34 8.78 -25.97
CA GLN A 237 -8.37 8.07 -26.80
C GLN A 237 -6.97 8.72 -26.90
N VAL A 238 -5.99 8.15 -26.19
CA VAL A 238 -4.60 8.31 -26.60
C VAL A 238 -4.37 7.43 -27.84
N ASN A 239 -3.86 8.10 -28.84
CA ASN A 239 -3.82 7.73 -30.24
C ASN A 239 -2.94 6.49 -30.51
N HIS A 240 -3.27 5.83 -31.61
CA HIS A 240 -2.70 4.62 -32.20
C HIS A 240 -1.18 4.66 -32.55
N GLU A 241 -0.39 5.58 -31.98
CA GLU A 241 1.01 5.83 -32.35
C GLU A 241 2.06 5.22 -31.40
N GLU A 242 1.72 4.87 -30.15
CA GLU A 242 2.69 4.26 -29.22
C GLU A 242 3.03 2.79 -29.53
N GLN A 243 2.25 2.14 -30.38
CA GLN A 243 2.55 0.78 -30.86
C GLN A 243 3.63 0.75 -31.95
N LYS A 244 4.05 1.90 -32.48
CA LYS A 244 5.06 2.00 -33.54
C LYS A 244 6.50 1.98 -33.02
N TYR A 245 6.72 2.31 -31.74
CA TYR A 245 8.06 2.38 -31.14
C TYR A 245 8.54 1.08 -30.49
N MET A 246 7.66 0.09 -30.29
CA MET A 246 8.02 -1.22 -29.69
C MET A 246 8.39 -2.31 -30.72
N ASN A 247 8.29 -2.03 -32.03
CA ASN A 247 8.61 -2.98 -33.11
C ASN A 247 9.83 -2.56 -33.96
N ALA A 248 10.71 -1.70 -33.43
CA ALA A 248 11.90 -1.22 -34.15
C ALA A 248 13.23 -1.62 -33.50
N VAL A 249 13.21 -2.65 -32.65
CA VAL A 249 14.42 -3.28 -32.10
C VAL A 249 14.35 -4.78 -32.38
N ASP A 250 14.57 -5.13 -33.65
CA ASP A 250 15.09 -6.41 -34.14
C ASP A 250 15.88 -6.14 -35.43
#